data_AF-A0A535NKR3-F1
#
_entry.id   AF-A0A535NKR3-F1
#
_cell.length_a   1.000
_cell.length_b   1.000
_cell.length_c   1.000
_cell.angle_alpha   90.00
_cell.angle_beta   90.00
_cell.angle_gamma   90.00
#
_symmetry.space_group_name_H-M   'P 1'
#
loop_
_entity.id
_entity.type
_entity.pdbx_description
1 polymer ?
#
loop_
_entity_poly.entity_id
_entity_poly.type
_entity_poly.pdbx_seq_one_letter_code
_entity_poly.pdbx_strand_id
1 'polypeptide(L)'
;MSIIEFIRDRARFYNCPVCGRSLKGCDIQVLSHEHERFHLQVTCAQCQVTFIVVLAIAGGAVDEVESVETATEAAASRADTAVREPDPISVDEILDVHLYLKSFQGTLKDLLHQPDHSR
;
A
#
# COMPACT_ATOMS: atom_id res chain seq x y z
N MET A 1 23.14 0.94 -0.55
CA MET A 1 22.13 0.03 0.03
C MET A 1 20.84 0.82 0.10
N SER A 2 19.74 0.26 -0.41
CA SER A 2 18.43 0.90 -0.26
C SER A 2 17.98 0.86 1.20
N ILE A 3 17.22 1.85 1.67
CA ILE A 3 16.65 1.87 3.03
C ILE A 3 15.81 0.62 3.31
N ILE A 4 15.17 0.07 2.28
CA ILE A 4 14.36 -1.15 2.37
C ILE A 4 15.24 -2.36 2.69
N GLU A 5 16.43 -2.44 2.09
CA GLU A 5 17.41 -3.49 2.40
C GLU A 5 17.92 -3.36 3.83
N PHE A 6 18.15 -2.12 4.30
CA PHE A 6 18.53 -1.85 5.68
C PHE A 6 17.45 -2.28 6.67
N ILE A 7 16.19 -1.93 6.40
CA ILE A 7 15.03 -2.33 7.21
C ILE A 7 14.92 -3.86 7.27
N ARG A 8 15.06 -4.53 6.12
CA ARG A 8 15.02 -6.00 6.04
C ARG A 8 16.18 -6.65 6.81
N ASP A 9 17.38 -6.09 6.72
CA ASP A 9 18.54 -6.54 7.48
C ASP A 9 18.30 -6.40 8.99
N ARG A 10 17.68 -5.30 9.42
CA ARG A 10 17.37 -5.02 10.82
C ARG A 10 16.20 -5.85 11.36
N ALA A 11 15.27 -6.27 10.51
CA ALA A 11 14.08 -7.05 10.91
C ALA A 11 14.44 -8.34 11.66
N ARG A 12 15.59 -8.96 11.38
CA ARG A 12 16.05 -10.19 12.07
C ARG A 12 16.17 -10.04 13.60
N PHE A 13 16.34 -8.82 14.09
CA PHE A 13 16.50 -8.53 15.52
C PHE A 13 15.17 -8.41 16.27
N TYR A 14 14.05 -8.46 15.56
CA TYR A 14 12.71 -8.41 16.14
C TYR A 14 12.02 -9.77 16.06
N ASN A 15 11.09 -10.00 16.98
CA ASN A 15 10.29 -11.22 17.03
C ASN A 15 8.85 -10.94 16.60
N CYS A 16 8.22 -11.94 15.98
CA CYS A 16 6.82 -11.89 15.62
C CYS A 16 5.95 -11.75 16.89
N PRO A 17 5.00 -10.80 16.93
CA PRO A 17 4.15 -10.60 18.11
C PRO A 17 3.20 -11.78 18.37
N VAL A 18 2.95 -12.62 17.38
CA VAL A 18 2.04 -13.78 17.49
C VAL A 18 2.78 -15.05 17.88
N CYS A 19 3.84 -15.42 17.17
CA CYS A 19 4.53 -16.70 17.38
C CYS A 19 5.87 -16.59 18.13
N GLY A 20 6.33 -15.38 18.44
CA GLY A 20 7.57 -15.12 19.18
C GLY A 20 8.87 -15.48 18.43
N ARG A 21 8.79 -16.03 17.21
CA ARG A 21 9.96 -16.36 16.38
C ARG A 21 10.54 -15.10 15.75
N SER A 22 11.85 -15.10 15.52
CA SER A 22 12.54 -14.03 14.80
C SER A 22 11.88 -13.74 13.45
N LEU A 23 11.77 -12.47 13.10
CA LEU A 23 11.30 -11.99 11.79
C LEU A 23 12.38 -12.12 10.70
N LYS A 24 13.40 -12.95 10.91
CA LYS A 24 14.38 -13.27 9.87
C LYS A 24 13.67 -13.87 8.64
N GLY A 25 13.90 -13.27 7.49
CA GLY A 25 13.29 -13.72 6.23
C GLY A 25 11.78 -13.49 6.15
N CYS A 26 11.24 -12.56 6.93
CA CYS A 26 9.88 -12.08 6.71
C CYS A 26 9.77 -11.32 5.39
N ASP A 27 8.56 -11.34 4.83
CA ASP A 27 8.24 -10.49 3.69
C ASP A 27 7.91 -9.09 4.20
N ILE A 28 8.50 -8.08 3.58
CA ILE A 28 8.37 -6.67 3.98
C ILE A 28 8.04 -5.86 2.75
N GLN A 29 6.89 -5.20 2.80
CA GLN A 29 6.41 -4.27 1.78
C GLN A 29 6.29 -2.88 2.39
N VAL A 30 6.80 -1.86 1.69
CA VAL A 30 6.59 -0.47 2.08
C VAL A 30 5.21 -0.04 1.58
N LEU A 31 4.37 0.47 2.46
CA LEU A 31 3.04 0.96 2.12
C LEU A 31 3.06 2.47 1.83
N SER A 32 3.77 3.23 2.66
CA SER A 32 3.97 4.66 2.46
C SER A 32 5.18 5.17 3.24
N HIS A 33 5.69 6.31 2.80
CA HIS A 33 6.71 7.08 3.49
C HIS A 33 6.20 8.50 3.68
N GLU A 34 6.11 8.96 4.92
CA GLU A 34 5.68 10.32 5.23
C GLU A 34 6.66 10.97 6.21
N HIS A 35 7.36 12.00 5.75
CA HIS A 35 8.43 12.70 6.48
C HIS A 35 9.58 11.76 6.91
N GLU A 36 9.61 11.36 8.18
CA GLU A 36 10.61 10.46 8.78
C GLU A 36 9.99 9.12 9.22
N ARG A 37 8.76 8.83 8.77
CA ARG A 37 7.99 7.64 9.15
C ARG A 37 7.77 6.73 7.96
N PHE A 38 8.12 5.46 8.14
CA PHE A 38 7.86 4.38 7.20
C PHE A 38 6.69 3.54 7.70
N HIS A 39 5.65 3.40 6.88
CA HIS A 39 4.60 2.42 7.09
C HIS A 39 4.97 1.16 6.33
N LEU A 40 5.17 0.07 7.07
CA LEU A 40 5.57 -1.21 6.53
C LEU A 40 4.49 -2.25 6.80
N GLN A 41 4.19 -3.05 5.79
CA GLN A 41 3.50 -4.31 5.97
C GLN A 41 4.54 -5.40 6.16
N VAL A 42 4.44 -6.15 7.26
CA VAL A 42 5.34 -7.27 7.58
C VAL A 42 4.53 -8.55 7.64
N THR A 43 4.94 -9.55 6.87
CA THR A 43 4.34 -10.89 6.89
C THR A 43 5.34 -11.89 7.46
N CYS A 44 4.99 -12.48 8.60
CA CYS A 44 5.85 -13.45 9.26
C CYS A 44 5.93 -14.75 8.45
N ALA A 45 7.13 -15.14 8.02
CA ALA A 45 7.35 -16.37 7.25
C ALA A 45 6.97 -17.67 8.00
N GLN A 46 6.81 -17.62 9.34
CA GLN A 46 6.59 -18.79 10.18
C GLN A 46 5.11 -19.06 10.48
N CYS A 47 4.33 -18.01 10.74
CA CYS A 47 2.91 -18.13 11.10
C CYS A 47 1.99 -17.37 10.15
N GLN A 48 2.54 -16.75 9.11
CA GLN A 48 1.81 -16.03 8.06
C GLN A 48 0.91 -14.89 8.57
N VAL A 49 1.11 -14.43 9.80
CA VAL A 49 0.46 -13.21 10.28
C VAL A 49 1.04 -12.01 9.55
N THR A 50 0.16 -11.15 9.07
CA THR A 50 0.49 -9.86 8.47
C THR A 50 0.06 -8.74 9.42
N PHE A 51 0.94 -7.77 9.62
CA PHE A 51 0.69 -6.60 10.47
C PHE A 51 1.39 -5.37 9.93
N ILE A 52 0.91 -4.19 10.34
CA ILE A 52 1.47 -2.90 9.95
C ILE A 52 2.38 -2.38 11.07
N VAL A 53 3.58 -1.93 10.70
CA VAL A 53 4.55 -1.32 11.61
C VAL A 53 4.89 0.08 11.13
N VAL A 54 4.87 1.05 12.04
CA VAL A 54 5.33 2.41 11.79
C VAL A 54 6.74 2.56 12.37
N LEU A 55 7.74 2.80 11.51
CA LEU A 55 9.11 3.06 11.95
C LEU A 55 9.43 4.54 11.77
N ALA A 56 9.83 5.21 12.85
CA ALA A 56 10.42 6.54 12.78
C ALA A 56 11.95 6.43 12.74
N ILE A 57 12.59 7.01 11.71
CA ILE A 57 14.04 7.02 11.57
C ILE A 57 14.52 8.43 11.88
N ALA A 58 15.06 8.63 13.08
CA ALA A 58 15.65 9.91 13.49
C ALA A 58 17.03 10.07 12.82
N GLY A 59 17.13 11.01 11.88
CA GLY A 59 18.37 11.34 11.16
C GLY A 59 18.11 11.43 9.66
N GLY A 60 18.13 12.66 9.14
CA GLY A 60 17.84 13.04 7.75
C GLY A 60 18.75 12.40 6.70
N ALA A 61 18.56 11.10 6.47
CA ALA A 61 19.06 10.35 5.31
C ALA A 61 17.87 9.92 4.43
N VAL A 62 16.86 10.79 4.31
CA VAL A 62 15.63 10.54 3.54
C VAL A 62 15.45 11.56 2.42
N ASP A 63 16.52 11.91 1.72
CA ASP A 63 16.48 12.57 0.42
C ASP A 63 17.07 11.60 -0.62
N GLU A 64 16.46 10.42 -0.85
CA GLU A 64 16.82 9.53 -1.98
C GLU A 64 15.90 8.30 -2.18
N VAL A 65 14.65 8.32 -1.72
CA VAL A 65 13.66 7.26 -2.06
C VAL A 65 12.52 7.77 -2.94
N GLU A 66 12.85 8.64 -3.87
CA GLU A 66 12.05 8.89 -5.05
C GLU A 66 12.56 7.97 -6.18
N SER A 67 12.30 6.65 -6.10
CA SER A 67 12.48 5.66 -7.21
C SER A 67 12.47 4.18 -6.77
N VAL A 68 11.41 3.70 -6.10
CA VAL A 68 11.16 2.23 -6.04
C VAL A 68 9.73 1.84 -6.46
N GLU A 69 8.93 2.79 -6.95
CA GLU A 69 7.64 2.47 -7.58
C GLU A 69 7.80 1.98 -9.04
N THR A 70 9.00 2.06 -9.64
CA THR A 70 9.25 1.71 -11.06
C THR A 70 9.94 0.36 -11.30
N ALA A 71 9.92 -0.59 -10.36
CA ALA A 71 10.55 -1.91 -10.55
C ALA A 71 9.58 -3.06 -10.85
N THR A 72 8.27 -2.81 -10.93
CA THR A 72 7.26 -3.80 -11.37
C THR A 72 6.73 -3.55 -12.78
N GLU A 73 7.51 -2.89 -13.65
CA GLU A 73 7.13 -2.64 -15.06
C GLU A 73 8.09 -3.26 -16.09
N ALA A 74 9.06 -4.08 -15.68
CA ALA A 74 10.05 -4.66 -16.60
C ALA A 74 9.61 -5.97 -17.30
N ALA A 75 8.31 -6.31 -17.31
CA ALA A 75 7.83 -7.53 -17.95
C ALA A 75 6.48 -7.37 -18.68
N ALA A 76 6.29 -6.29 -19.43
CA ALA A 76 5.24 -6.25 -20.46
C ALA A 76 5.56 -5.25 -21.57
N SER A 77 6.52 -5.60 -22.42
CA SER A 77 6.59 -5.05 -23.77
C SER A 77 5.32 -5.46 -24.52
N ARG A 78 4.37 -4.52 -24.70
CA ARG A 78 3.49 -4.39 -25.88
C ARG A 78 2.47 -3.25 -25.72
N ALA A 79 2.53 -2.35 -26.70
CA ALA A 79 1.49 -1.41 -27.15
C ALA A 79 1.27 -0.11 -26.36
N ASP A 80 1.49 0.99 -27.09
CA ASP A 80 0.98 2.34 -26.85
C ASP A 80 -0.43 2.36 -26.27
N THR A 81 -0.55 2.67 -24.98
CA THR A 81 -1.66 3.47 -24.45
C THR A 81 -1.15 4.06 -23.15
N ALA A 82 -0.92 5.37 -23.13
CA ALA A 82 -0.61 6.08 -21.90
C ALA A 82 -1.81 5.93 -20.96
N VAL A 83 -1.76 4.93 -20.08
CA VAL A 83 -2.68 4.78 -18.96
C VAL A 83 -2.35 5.93 -18.04
N ARG A 84 -3.14 7.02 -18.11
CA ARG A 84 -3.15 8.02 -17.05
C ARG A 84 -3.49 7.25 -15.78
N GLU A 85 -2.58 7.25 -14.82
CA GLU A 85 -2.91 6.81 -13.47
C GLU A 85 -4.12 7.65 -13.01
N PRO A 86 -5.19 7.02 -12.52
CA PRO A 86 -6.34 7.75 -12.03
C PRO A 86 -5.91 8.64 -10.87
N ASP A 87 -6.44 9.87 -10.83
CA ASP A 87 -6.19 10.78 -9.72
C ASP A 87 -6.57 10.10 -8.39
N PRO A 88 -5.85 10.40 -7.28
CA PRO A 88 -6.15 9.80 -5.99
C PRO A 88 -7.58 10.12 -5.56
N ILE A 89 -8.26 9.14 -4.96
CA ILE A 89 -9.65 9.30 -4.48
C ILE A 89 -9.69 10.42 -3.43
N SER A 90 -10.48 11.44 -3.73
CA SER A 90 -10.69 12.61 -2.90
C SER A 90 -11.75 12.38 -1.81
N VAL A 91 -11.73 13.23 -0.79
CA VAL A 91 -12.71 13.20 0.31
C VAL A 91 -14.12 13.53 -0.21
N ASP A 92 -14.23 14.43 -1.19
CA ASP A 92 -15.51 14.83 -1.76
C ASP A 92 -16.16 13.67 -2.53
N GLU A 93 -15.37 12.88 -3.28
CA GLU A 93 -15.88 11.67 -3.95
C GLU A 93 -16.44 10.64 -2.96
N ILE A 94 -15.81 10.48 -1.80
CA ILE A 94 -16.31 9.59 -0.73
C ILE A 94 -17.63 10.13 -0.17
N LEU A 95 -17.74 11.44 0.00
CA LEU A 95 -18.97 12.07 0.50
C LEU A 95 -20.12 11.93 -0.50
N ASP A 96 -19.84 12.06 -1.79
CA ASP A 96 -20.82 11.88 -2.87
C ASP A 96 -21.35 10.44 -2.90
N VAL A 97 -20.46 9.45 -2.80
CA VAL A 97 -20.85 8.04 -2.70
C VAL A 97 -21.70 7.79 -1.46
N HIS A 98 -21.34 8.39 -0.32
CA HIS A 98 -22.13 8.26 0.91
C HIS A 98 -23.55 8.83 0.75
N LEU A 99 -23.69 10.03 0.18
CA LEU A 99 -24.99 10.67 -0.04
C LEU A 99 -25.84 9.91 -1.06
N TYR A 100 -25.22 9.38 -2.11
CA TYR A 100 -25.87 8.51 -3.09
C TYR A 100 -26.43 7.25 -2.42
N LEU A 101 -25.60 6.51 -1.69
CA LEU A 101 -26.01 5.28 -1.00
C LEU A 101 -27.09 5.53 0.05
N LYS A 102 -27.04 6.69 0.73
CA LYS A 102 -28.04 7.07 1.72
C LYS A 102 -29.42 7.33 1.12
N SER A 103 -29.47 7.85 -0.11
CA SER A 103 -30.73 8.18 -0.80
C SER A 103 -31.23 7.05 -1.72
N PHE A 104 -30.38 6.05 -2.02
CA PHE A 104 -30.70 4.95 -2.89
C PHE A 104 -31.83 4.06 -2.34
N GLN A 105 -32.83 3.81 -3.18
CA GLN A 105 -33.97 2.95 -2.89
C GLN A 105 -33.99 1.81 -3.91
N GLY A 106 -33.38 0.69 -3.55
CA GLY A 106 -33.25 -0.47 -4.43
C GLY A 106 -32.47 -1.59 -3.78
N THR A 107 -32.28 -2.68 -4.51
CA THR A 107 -31.44 -3.80 -4.08
C THR A 107 -29.99 -3.58 -4.48
N LEU A 108 -29.06 -4.33 -3.88
CA LEU A 108 -27.65 -4.30 -4.27
C LEU A 108 -27.44 -4.61 -5.77
N LYS A 109 -28.30 -5.44 -6.37
CA LYS A 109 -28.24 -5.77 -7.79
C LYS A 109 -28.57 -4.55 -8.66
N ASP A 110 -29.55 -3.75 -8.25
CA ASP A 110 -29.93 -2.53 -8.97
C ASP A 110 -28.78 -1.51 -8.95
N LEU A 111 -28.04 -1.45 -7.84
CA LEU A 111 -26.85 -0.61 -7.70
C LEU A 111 -25.69 -1.04 -8.61
N LEU A 112 -25.49 -2.35 -8.81
CA LEU A 112 -24.39 -2.91 -9.61
C LEU A 112 -24.69 -2.96 -11.12
N HIS A 113 -25.97 -2.90 -11.51
CA HIS A 113 -26.39 -2.98 -12.91
C HIS A 113 -26.66 -1.62 -13.57
N GLN A 114 -26.42 -0.51 -12.86
CA GLN A 114 -26.68 0.80 -13.42
C GLN A 114 -25.64 1.12 -14.51
N PRO A 115 -26.07 1.40 -15.76
CA PRO A 115 -25.16 1.82 -16.81
C PRO A 115 -24.54 3.17 -16.46
N ASP A 116 -23.26 3.34 -16.75
CA ASP A 116 -22.52 4.59 -16.58
C ASP A 116 -23.31 5.77 -17.13
N HIS A 117 -23.86 6.59 -16.24
CA HIS A 117 -24.36 7.91 -16.58
C HIS A 117 -23.23 8.93 -16.42
N SER A 118 -22.17 8.76 -17.21
CA SER A 118 -21.25 9.85 -17.51
C SER A 118 -21.84 10.64 -18.69
N ARG A 119 -22.56 11.72 -18.39
CA ARG A 119 -22.95 12.72 -19.38
C ARG A 119 -22.81 14.12 -18.80
#